data_AF-A0A940FAQ3-F1
#
_entry.id   AF-A0A940FAQ3-F1
#
_cell.length_a   1.000
_cell.length_b   1.000
_cell.length_c   1.000
_cell.angle_alpha   90.00
_cell.angle_beta   90.00
_cell.angle_gamma   90.00
#
_symmetry.space_group_name_H-M   'P 1'
#
loop_
_entity.id
_entity.type
_entity.pdbx_description
1 polymer ?
#
loop_
_entity_poly.entity_id
_entity_poly.type
_entity_poly.pdbx_seq_one_letter_code
_entity_poly.pdbx_strand_id
1 'polypeptide(L)'
;MSSRFATPLTATIAVAASCLFALPALASTMPRADIAGKDSRYFGLGIGNGLSASVDFALNKDVTLGASLGTGLYQAEYSRFDIRLLYDFVNGGRRNLSVAGIIGLWGGSRWGNAYAFAPGIEIGFGLAYPFTRELTGRLNLVVPYYGLSGGPYYDLFGGPSGGVELAYKFQPHIEGTIGSNGQGNLLGLKLNF
;
A
#
# COMPACT_ATOMS: atom_id res chain seq x y z
N MET A 1 3.48 -29.96 34.51
CA MET A 1 2.61 -28.79 34.25
C MET A 1 3.49 -27.56 34.05
N SER A 2 3.07 -26.68 33.13
CA SER A 2 3.66 -25.37 32.76
C SER A 2 4.76 -25.39 31.67
N SER A 3 4.38 -24.92 30.47
CA SER A 3 5.19 -24.08 29.56
C SER A 3 4.54 -23.95 28.16
N ARG A 4 3.43 -23.21 28.02
CA ARG A 4 2.86 -22.90 26.67
C ARG A 4 2.20 -21.52 26.57
N PHE A 5 2.90 -20.45 26.94
CA PHE A 5 2.38 -19.08 26.79
C PHE A 5 3.39 -18.06 26.25
N ALA A 6 4.39 -18.49 25.47
CA ALA A 6 5.34 -17.58 24.83
C ALA A 6 5.32 -17.78 23.31
N THR A 7 4.25 -17.38 22.62
CA THR A 7 4.20 -17.54 21.14
C THR A 7 3.37 -16.55 20.30
N PRO A 8 2.63 -15.55 20.83
CA PRO A 8 2.09 -14.50 19.95
C PRO A 8 2.95 -13.23 19.89
N LEU A 9 3.61 -12.85 20.99
CA LEU A 9 4.34 -11.57 21.07
C LEU A 9 5.63 -11.59 20.23
N THR A 10 6.39 -12.69 20.30
CA THR A 10 7.66 -12.85 19.59
C THR A 10 7.46 -12.91 18.08
N ALA A 11 6.39 -13.55 17.61
CA ALA A 11 6.01 -13.57 16.20
C ALA A 11 5.59 -12.19 15.69
N THR A 12 4.86 -11.42 16.51
CA THR A 12 4.44 -10.05 16.17
C THR A 12 5.64 -9.11 16.04
N ILE A 13 6.62 -9.20 16.95
CA ILE A 13 7.84 -8.40 16.90
C ILE A 13 8.70 -8.79 15.70
N ALA A 14 8.81 -10.09 15.37
CA ALA A 14 9.59 -10.54 14.21
C ALA A 14 8.98 -10.07 12.88
N VAL A 15 7.65 -10.10 12.74
CA VAL A 15 6.96 -9.58 11.56
C VAL A 15 7.14 -8.05 11.47
N ALA A 16 6.91 -7.32 12.56
CA ALA A 16 7.11 -5.87 12.59
C ALA A 16 8.58 -5.46 12.30
N ALA A 17 9.56 -6.20 12.82
CA ALA A 17 10.97 -5.98 12.56
C ALA A 17 11.35 -6.29 11.11
N SER A 18 10.78 -7.35 10.50
CA SER A 18 10.99 -7.63 9.09
C SER A 18 10.40 -6.55 8.17
N CYS A 19 9.33 -5.86 8.59
CA CYS A 19 8.80 -4.69 7.89
C CYS A 19 9.69 -3.44 8.01
N LEU A 20 10.50 -3.32 9.08
CA LEU A 20 11.43 -2.20 9.28
C LEU A 20 12.69 -2.29 8.40
N PHE A 21 13.04 -3.48 7.92
CA PHE A 21 14.16 -3.71 6.98
C PHE A 21 13.71 -3.98 5.54
N ALA A 22 12.39 -3.92 5.27
CA ALA A 22 11.91 -3.92 3.91
C ALA A 22 12.44 -2.66 3.22
N LEU A 23 13.15 -2.83 2.11
CA LEU A 23 13.50 -1.70 1.24
C LEU A 23 12.22 -0.90 0.95
N PRO A 24 12.31 0.44 0.84
CA PRO A 24 11.15 1.27 0.55
C PRO A 24 10.45 0.67 -0.65
N ALA A 25 9.16 0.40 -0.44
CA ALA A 25 8.34 -0.29 -1.38
C ALA A 25 8.51 0.34 -2.78
N LEU A 26 8.91 -0.47 -3.77
CA LEU A 26 9.12 0.01 -5.14
C LEU A 26 7.81 0.06 -5.93
N ALA A 27 6.76 -0.57 -5.42
CA ALA A 27 5.50 -0.73 -6.09
C ALA A 27 4.34 -0.43 -5.11
N SER A 28 3.38 0.37 -5.58
CA SER A 28 2.11 0.81 -4.95
C SER A 28 2.14 1.91 -3.87
N THR A 29 1.43 3.04 -4.09
CA THR A 29 0.89 3.80 -2.93
C THR A 29 -0.02 2.86 -2.14
N MET A 30 -0.02 2.97 -0.82
CA MET A 30 -0.67 1.99 0.06
C MET A 30 -2.11 1.64 -0.37
N PRO A 31 -2.35 0.45 -0.95
CA PRO A 31 -3.69 0.00 -1.26
C PRO A 31 -4.37 -0.34 0.06
N ARG A 32 -5.49 0.31 0.37
CA ARG A 32 -6.10 0.19 1.69
C ARG A 32 -7.19 -0.87 1.67
N ALA A 33 -6.99 -1.93 2.44
CA ALA A 33 -7.92 -3.04 2.55
C ALA A 33 -9.26 -2.68 3.25
N ASP A 34 -9.42 -1.46 3.75
CA ASP A 34 -10.65 -0.97 4.38
C ASP A 34 -11.47 -0.01 3.50
N ILE A 35 -11.12 0.12 2.21
CA ILE A 35 -11.88 0.92 1.23
C ILE A 35 -13.07 0.17 0.66
N ALA A 36 -12.94 -1.14 0.39
CA ALA A 36 -14.06 -1.86 -0.22
C ALA A 36 -15.20 -2.08 0.80
N GLY A 37 -16.41 -2.19 0.26
CA GLY A 37 -17.65 -2.31 1.02
C GLY A 37 -18.36 -0.99 1.40
N LYS A 38 -17.88 0.19 0.97
CA LYS A 38 -18.48 1.48 1.40
C LYS A 38 -18.95 2.42 0.29
N ASP A 39 -19.05 1.97 -0.96
CA ASP A 39 -19.34 2.83 -2.13
C ASP A 39 -18.45 4.10 -2.17
N SER A 40 -17.26 4.02 -1.58
CA SER A 40 -16.46 5.20 -1.29
C SER A 40 -15.54 5.52 -2.45
N ARG A 41 -15.56 6.78 -2.86
CA ARG A 41 -14.50 7.39 -3.67
C ARG A 41 -13.60 8.13 -2.70
N TYR A 42 -12.29 8.07 -2.93
CA TYR A 42 -11.38 8.89 -2.15
C TYR A 42 -10.31 9.53 -2.99
N PHE A 43 -9.83 10.65 -2.48
CA PHE A 43 -8.63 11.31 -2.94
C PHE A 43 -7.62 11.37 -1.80
N GLY A 44 -6.40 10.92 -2.06
CA GLY A 44 -5.32 10.87 -1.10
C GLY A 44 -4.15 11.74 -1.53
N LEU A 45 -3.60 12.50 -0.60
CA LEU A 45 -2.33 13.23 -0.74
C LEU A 45 -1.31 12.65 0.24
N GLY A 46 -0.04 12.65 -0.15
CA GLY A 46 1.03 12.22 0.75
C GLY A 46 2.31 13.02 0.57
N ILE A 47 3.07 13.12 1.67
CA ILE A 47 4.39 13.75 1.72
C ILE A 47 5.36 12.88 2.52
N GLY A 48 6.59 12.77 2.03
CA GLY A 48 7.70 12.06 2.68
C GLY A 48 8.96 12.24 1.84
N ASN A 49 9.42 11.19 1.19
CA ASN A 49 10.51 11.30 0.21
C ASN A 49 10.14 12.11 -1.04
N GLY A 50 8.84 12.26 -1.30
CA GLY A 50 8.35 13.37 -2.09
C GLY A 50 6.85 13.57 -2.00
N LEU A 51 6.23 14.10 -3.05
CA LEU A 51 4.79 14.37 -3.10
C LEU A 51 4.09 13.26 -3.85
N SER A 52 2.91 12.87 -3.39
CA SER A 52 2.08 11.92 -4.13
C SER A 52 0.61 12.22 -4.01
N ALA A 53 -0.13 11.74 -5.01
CA ALA A 53 -1.57 11.78 -5.08
C ALA A 53 -2.08 10.38 -5.45
N SER A 54 -3.24 10.02 -4.94
CA SER A 54 -3.91 8.75 -5.21
C SER A 54 -5.41 8.95 -5.30
N VAL A 55 -6.05 8.09 -6.08
CA VAL A 55 -7.50 8.05 -6.19
C VAL A 55 -7.91 6.59 -6.28
N ASP A 56 -8.86 6.16 -5.46
CA ASP A 56 -9.51 4.87 -5.66
C ASP A 56 -11.03 5.01 -5.73
N PHE A 57 -11.62 4.11 -6.52
CA PHE A 57 -13.03 4.01 -6.82
C PHE A 57 -13.51 2.59 -6.53
N ALA A 58 -14.48 2.45 -5.62
CA ALA A 58 -15.20 1.19 -5.47
C ALA A 58 -15.97 0.89 -6.77
N LEU A 59 -15.61 -0.19 -7.46
CA LEU A 59 -16.35 -0.69 -8.62
C LEU A 59 -17.59 -1.46 -8.17
N ASN A 60 -17.48 -2.15 -7.04
CA ASN A 60 -18.58 -2.80 -6.32
C ASN A 60 -18.18 -2.97 -4.85
N LYS A 61 -18.96 -3.74 -4.08
CA LYS A 61 -18.72 -3.99 -2.66
C LYS A 61 -17.41 -4.73 -2.34
N ASP A 62 -16.86 -5.50 -3.28
CA ASP A 62 -15.68 -6.34 -3.06
C ASP A 62 -14.48 -5.88 -3.91
N VAL A 63 -14.69 -5.02 -4.90
CA VAL A 63 -13.67 -4.64 -5.88
C VAL A 63 -13.46 -3.12 -5.89
N THR A 64 -12.22 -2.71 -5.77
CA THR A 64 -11.80 -1.31 -5.90
C THR A 64 -10.76 -1.17 -7.01
N LEU A 65 -10.93 -0.16 -7.86
CA LEU A 65 -9.92 0.25 -8.84
C LEU A 65 -9.24 1.52 -8.34
N GLY A 66 -7.92 1.49 -8.30
CA GLY A 66 -7.08 2.54 -7.77
C GLY A 66 -6.01 2.99 -8.74
N ALA A 67 -5.56 4.22 -8.59
CA ALA A 67 -4.40 4.73 -9.29
C ALA A 67 -3.64 5.73 -8.41
N SER A 68 -2.34 5.85 -8.65
CA SER A 68 -1.53 6.81 -7.96
C SER A 68 -0.33 7.29 -8.73
N LEU A 69 0.17 8.44 -8.28
CA LEU A 69 1.32 9.16 -8.80
C LEU A 69 2.14 9.63 -7.61
N GLY A 70 3.44 9.36 -7.61
CA GLY A 70 4.42 9.98 -6.72
C GLY A 70 5.51 10.69 -7.51
N THR A 71 6.09 11.72 -6.93
CA THR A 71 7.33 12.36 -7.38
C THR A 71 8.30 12.39 -6.21
N GLY A 72 9.60 12.23 -6.47
CA GLY A 72 10.63 12.54 -5.48
C GLY A 72 10.81 14.05 -5.33
N LEU A 73 11.09 14.52 -4.11
CA LEU A 73 11.48 15.92 -3.87
C LEU A 73 13.00 16.11 -3.93
N TYR A 74 13.78 15.03 -3.76
CA TYR A 74 15.24 15.06 -3.80
C TYR A 74 15.77 14.43 -5.10
N GLN A 75 16.86 14.99 -5.64
CA GLN A 75 17.43 14.78 -6.99
C GLN A 75 17.75 13.33 -7.42
N ALA A 76 17.42 12.32 -6.62
CA ALA A 76 17.59 10.90 -6.93
C ALA A 76 16.28 10.10 -7.01
N GLU A 77 15.13 10.73 -6.76
CA GLU A 77 13.85 10.01 -6.65
C GLU A 77 12.90 10.30 -7.82
N TYR A 78 12.71 9.24 -8.61
CA TYR A 78 11.93 9.17 -9.84
C TYR A 78 10.44 9.34 -9.59
N SER A 79 9.72 9.93 -10.55
CA SER A 79 8.27 9.86 -10.58
C SER A 79 7.84 8.40 -10.71
N ARG A 80 6.85 8.00 -9.93
CA ARG A 80 6.30 6.64 -9.92
C ARG A 80 4.81 6.70 -10.12
N PHE A 81 4.26 5.65 -10.69
CA PHE A 81 2.83 5.48 -10.78
C PHE A 81 2.46 4.02 -10.53
N ASP A 82 1.22 3.82 -10.09
CA ASP A 82 0.59 2.51 -10.10
C ASP A 82 -0.89 2.64 -10.50
N ILE A 83 -1.41 1.56 -11.08
CA ILE A 83 -2.82 1.31 -11.31
C ILE A 83 -3.10 -0.05 -10.71
N ARG A 84 -4.08 -0.15 -9.84
CA ARG A 84 -4.29 -1.35 -9.02
C ARG A 84 -5.74 -1.73 -8.92
N LEU A 85 -5.99 -3.01 -8.79
CA LEU A 85 -7.26 -3.58 -8.44
C LEU A 85 -7.11 -4.25 -7.07
N LEU A 86 -7.98 -3.86 -6.14
CA LEU A 86 -8.11 -4.51 -4.84
C LEU A 86 -9.33 -5.40 -4.84
N TYR A 87 -9.18 -6.60 -4.31
CA TYR A 87 -10.28 -7.54 -4.06
C TYR A 87 -10.36 -7.84 -2.56
N ASP A 88 -11.45 -7.45 -1.92
CA ASP A 88 -11.69 -7.72 -0.49
C ASP A 88 -12.01 -9.19 -0.26
N PHE A 89 -11.09 -9.91 0.38
CA PHE A 89 -11.32 -11.29 0.81
C PHE A 89 -12.11 -11.36 2.12
N VAL A 90 -11.84 -10.41 3.01
CA VAL A 90 -12.48 -10.31 4.32
C VAL A 90 -12.81 -8.85 4.56
N ASN A 91 -14.09 -8.55 4.77
CA ASN A 91 -14.56 -7.23 5.13
C ASN A 91 -15.43 -7.32 6.39
N GLY A 92 -15.01 -6.67 7.47
CA GLY A 92 -15.76 -6.69 8.73
C GLY A 92 -15.66 -8.03 9.49
N GLY A 93 -14.51 -8.71 9.43
CA GLY A 93 -14.27 -9.96 10.15
C GLY A 93 -14.28 -9.82 11.68
N ARG A 94 -13.70 -10.78 12.42
CA ARG A 94 -13.57 -10.65 13.89
C ARG A 94 -12.85 -9.34 14.22
N ARG A 95 -13.51 -8.48 15.01
CA ARG A 95 -13.04 -7.13 15.37
C ARG A 95 -12.89 -6.18 14.17
N ASN A 96 -13.70 -6.34 13.13
CA ASN A 96 -13.69 -5.52 11.93
C ASN A 96 -12.35 -5.53 11.17
N LEU A 97 -11.58 -6.63 11.28
CA LEU A 97 -10.41 -6.86 10.43
C LEU A 97 -10.84 -6.92 8.97
N SER A 98 -10.08 -6.23 8.10
CA SER A 98 -10.22 -6.34 6.66
C SER A 98 -8.93 -6.82 6.00
N VAL A 99 -9.07 -7.66 4.98
CA VAL A 99 -7.97 -8.23 4.19
C VAL A 99 -8.34 -8.16 2.73
N ALA A 100 -7.46 -7.58 1.91
CA ALA A 100 -7.66 -7.43 0.47
C ALA A 100 -6.47 -7.97 -0.31
N GLY A 101 -6.72 -8.61 -1.44
CA GLY A 101 -5.71 -8.92 -2.45
C GLY A 101 -5.46 -7.71 -3.33
N ILE A 102 -4.23 -7.56 -3.80
CA ILE A 102 -3.79 -6.49 -4.68
C ILE A 102 -3.25 -7.13 -5.95
N ILE A 103 -3.71 -6.66 -7.10
CA ILE A 103 -3.06 -6.88 -8.38
C ILE A 103 -2.95 -5.54 -9.10
N GLY A 104 -1.79 -5.21 -9.64
CA GLY A 104 -1.60 -3.90 -10.23
C GLY A 104 -0.56 -3.88 -11.33
N LEU A 105 -0.52 -2.73 -11.99
CA LEU A 105 0.54 -2.30 -12.88
C LEU A 105 1.28 -1.18 -12.17
N TRP A 106 2.60 -1.19 -12.24
CA TRP A 106 3.41 -0.13 -11.66
C TRP A 106 4.50 0.27 -12.65
N GLY A 107 4.96 1.52 -12.54
CA GLY A 107 6.04 2.02 -13.36
C GLY A 107 6.67 3.27 -12.76
N GLY A 108 7.71 3.77 -13.40
CA GLY A 108 8.33 5.00 -12.97
C GLY A 108 9.45 5.46 -13.89
N SER A 109 9.87 6.71 -13.73
CA SER A 109 10.90 7.35 -14.56
C SER A 109 12.31 6.82 -14.31
N ARG A 110 12.44 5.65 -13.67
CA ARG A 110 13.69 4.96 -13.30
C ARG A 110 14.57 4.59 -14.50
N TRP A 111 14.15 4.92 -15.71
CA TRP A 111 14.83 4.56 -16.93
C TRP A 111 14.84 5.80 -17.82
N GLY A 112 16.00 6.39 -18.05
CA GLY A 112 16.17 7.45 -19.07
C GLY A 112 16.00 6.93 -20.51
N ASN A 113 15.23 5.86 -20.72
CA ASN A 113 15.04 5.14 -21.98
C ASN A 113 13.54 5.03 -22.30
N ALA A 114 13.18 4.92 -23.58
CA ALA A 114 11.80 4.80 -24.06
C ALA A 114 10.99 3.63 -23.43
N TYR A 115 11.67 2.71 -22.72
CA TYR A 115 11.09 1.61 -21.95
C TYR A 115 10.71 1.96 -20.49
N ALA A 116 10.89 3.21 -20.04
CA ALA A 116 10.57 3.68 -18.69
C ALA A 116 9.09 3.53 -18.30
N PHE A 117 8.23 3.48 -19.32
CA PHE A 117 6.79 3.30 -19.15
C PHE A 117 6.35 1.85 -19.29
N ALA A 118 7.26 0.90 -19.51
CA ALA A 118 6.90 -0.51 -19.55
C ALA A 118 6.41 -0.92 -18.15
N PRO A 119 5.10 -1.18 -17.97
CA PRO A 119 4.55 -1.39 -16.65
C PRO A 119 4.95 -2.78 -16.15
N GLY A 120 5.54 -2.85 -14.96
CA GLY A 120 5.66 -4.11 -14.24
C GLY A 120 4.30 -4.53 -13.68
N ILE A 121 4.14 -5.83 -13.39
CA ILE A 121 2.97 -6.31 -12.64
C ILE A 121 3.32 -6.27 -11.15
N GLU A 122 2.37 -6.00 -10.28
CA GLU A 122 2.50 -6.21 -8.84
C GLU A 122 1.38 -7.11 -8.33
N ILE A 123 1.69 -7.98 -7.39
CA ILE A 123 0.72 -8.82 -6.68
C ILE A 123 1.00 -8.73 -5.19
N GLY A 124 -0.04 -8.64 -4.38
CA GLY A 124 0.14 -8.50 -2.94
C GLY A 124 -1.14 -8.63 -2.14
N PHE A 125 -1.05 -8.19 -0.90
CA PHE A 125 -2.21 -8.06 -0.01
C PHE A 125 -2.10 -6.82 0.87
N GLY A 126 -3.26 -6.33 1.28
CA GLY A 126 -3.43 -5.30 2.29
C GLY A 126 -4.18 -5.86 3.49
N LEU A 127 -3.90 -5.30 4.66
CA LEU A 127 -4.56 -5.59 5.91
C LEU A 127 -4.91 -4.27 6.60
N ALA A 128 -6.12 -4.16 7.11
CA ALA A 128 -6.56 -3.05 7.93
C ALA A 128 -7.19 -3.57 9.22
N TYR A 129 -6.71 -3.06 10.36
CA TYR A 129 -7.19 -3.43 11.68
C TYR A 129 -7.61 -2.17 12.46
N PRO A 130 -8.90 -1.98 12.74
CA PRO A 130 -9.37 -0.84 13.52
C PRO A 130 -9.08 -1.09 15.01
N PHE A 131 -8.17 -0.29 15.57
CA PHE A 131 -7.91 -0.28 17.01
C PHE A 131 -9.04 0.40 17.78
N THR A 132 -9.58 1.49 17.21
CA THR A 132 -10.76 2.21 17.72
C THR A 132 -11.69 2.59 16.55
N ARG A 133 -12.73 3.40 16.80
CA ARG A 133 -13.60 3.93 15.73
C ARG A 133 -12.88 4.97 14.86
N GLU A 134 -11.84 5.60 15.42
CA GLU A 134 -11.08 6.69 14.82
C GLU A 134 -9.68 6.24 14.38
N LEU A 135 -9.11 5.21 15.02
CA LEU A 135 -7.73 4.78 14.83
C LEU A 135 -7.67 3.41 14.15
N THR A 136 -6.99 3.34 13.00
CA THR A 136 -6.84 2.10 12.21
C THR A 136 -5.37 1.86 11.87
N GLY A 137 -4.86 0.67 12.18
CA GLY A 137 -3.56 0.21 11.69
C GLY A 137 -3.70 -0.42 10.32
N ARG A 138 -2.76 -0.13 9.42
CA ARG A 138 -2.72 -0.68 8.07
C ARG A 138 -1.34 -1.25 7.76
N LEU A 139 -1.34 -2.36 7.03
CA LEU A 139 -0.15 -3.03 6.51
C LEU A 139 -0.44 -3.40 5.06
N ASN A 140 0.51 -3.18 4.17
CA ASN A 140 0.48 -3.72 2.81
C ASN A 140 1.79 -4.41 2.49
N LEU A 141 1.72 -5.43 1.64
CA LEU A 141 2.87 -6.11 1.09
C LEU A 141 2.57 -6.47 -0.36
N VAL A 142 3.40 -6.00 -1.29
CA VAL A 142 3.33 -6.30 -2.71
C VAL A 142 4.67 -6.82 -3.20
N VAL A 143 4.64 -7.66 -4.24
CA VAL A 143 5.82 -8.19 -4.91
C VAL A 143 5.74 -7.79 -6.37
N PRO A 144 6.69 -6.98 -6.88
CA PRO A 144 6.72 -6.61 -8.28
C PRO A 144 7.28 -7.75 -9.12
N TYR A 145 6.76 -7.90 -10.33
CA TYR A 145 7.29 -8.73 -11.40
C TYR A 145 7.78 -7.84 -12.54
N TYR A 146 9.06 -7.95 -12.88
CA TYR A 146 9.73 -7.09 -13.86
C TYR A 146 9.63 -7.60 -15.30
N GLY A 147 9.03 -8.78 -15.54
CA GLY A 147 9.10 -9.46 -16.85
C GLY A 147 8.44 -8.73 -18.02
N LEU A 148 7.71 -7.65 -17.79
CA LEU A 148 7.18 -6.78 -18.84
C LEU A 148 8.11 -5.59 -19.18
N SER A 149 9.15 -5.35 -18.38
CA SER A 149 10.09 -4.24 -18.53
C SER A 149 11.41 -4.72 -19.13
N GLY A 150 11.81 -4.15 -20.27
CA GLY A 150 13.13 -4.42 -20.86
C GLY A 150 14.25 -3.89 -19.98
N GLY A 151 15.19 -4.75 -19.57
CA GLY A 151 16.30 -4.40 -18.68
C GLY A 151 17.00 -5.63 -18.10
N PRO A 152 18.05 -5.48 -17.27
CA PRO A 152 18.83 -6.62 -16.74
C PRO A 152 18.07 -7.54 -15.77
N TYR A 153 16.82 -7.19 -15.43
CA TYR A 153 15.96 -7.95 -14.52
C TYR A 153 14.71 -8.52 -15.21
N TYR A 154 14.73 -8.64 -16.54
CA TYR A 154 13.65 -9.32 -17.28
C TYR A 154 13.45 -10.74 -16.71
N ASP A 155 12.20 -11.15 -16.58
CA ASP A 155 11.74 -12.42 -15.98
C ASP A 155 11.98 -12.65 -14.48
N LEU A 156 12.28 -11.61 -13.70
CA LEU A 156 12.46 -11.75 -12.25
C LEU A 156 11.35 -11.08 -11.44
N PHE A 157 10.99 -11.73 -10.33
CA PHE A 157 10.31 -11.06 -9.23
C PHE A 157 11.32 -10.17 -8.50
N GLY A 158 10.91 -8.95 -8.19
CA GLY A 158 11.66 -8.07 -7.30
C GLY A 158 11.48 -8.43 -5.83
N GLY A 159 12.22 -7.72 -4.99
CA GLY A 159 12.07 -7.84 -3.55
C GLY A 159 10.66 -7.42 -3.11
N PRO A 160 10.12 -8.04 -2.05
CA PRO A 160 8.85 -7.62 -1.49
C PRO A 160 8.93 -6.18 -1.01
N SER A 161 7.81 -5.49 -1.16
CA SER A 161 7.66 -4.06 -1.08
C SER A 161 6.45 -3.84 -0.19
N GLY A 162 6.68 -3.38 1.04
CA GLY A 162 5.60 -3.20 2.02
C GLY A 162 5.54 -1.79 2.60
N GLY A 163 4.48 -1.56 3.36
CA GLY A 163 4.28 -0.34 4.10
C GLY A 163 3.41 -0.55 5.31
N VAL A 164 3.59 0.29 6.32
CA VAL A 164 2.83 0.28 7.58
C VAL A 164 2.38 1.70 7.90
N GLU A 165 1.09 1.87 8.15
CA GLU A 165 0.48 3.17 8.46
C GLU A 165 -0.43 3.06 9.68
N LEU A 166 -0.47 4.15 10.44
CA LEU A 166 -1.49 4.42 11.43
C LEU A 166 -2.37 5.55 10.91
N ALA A 167 -3.65 5.28 10.78
CA ALA A 167 -4.64 6.20 10.26
C ALA A 167 -5.52 6.74 11.39
N TYR A 168 -5.70 8.06 11.43
CA TYR A 168 -6.57 8.74 12.37
C TYR A 168 -7.67 9.51 11.64
N LYS A 169 -8.92 9.19 11.96
CA LYS A 169 -10.10 9.80 11.38
C LYS A 169 -10.47 11.08 12.14
N PHE A 170 -10.10 12.24 11.60
CA PHE A 170 -10.45 13.54 12.16
C PHE A 170 -11.95 13.84 12.01
N GLN A 171 -12.54 13.44 10.89
CA GLN A 171 -13.95 13.66 10.54
C GLN A 171 -14.49 12.49 9.71
N PRO A 172 -15.82 12.35 9.53
CA PRO A 172 -16.40 11.31 8.67
C PRO A 172 -15.74 11.16 7.30
N HIS A 173 -15.26 12.26 6.72
CA HIS A 173 -14.69 12.37 5.39
C HIS A 173 -13.21 12.78 5.37
N ILE A 174 -12.56 12.99 6.52
CA ILE A 174 -11.15 13.42 6.61
C ILE A 174 -10.37 12.47 7.50
N GLU A 175 -9.28 11.93 6.99
CA GLU A 175 -8.38 11.03 7.72
C GLU A 175 -6.92 11.41 7.45
N GLY A 176 -6.12 11.51 8.50
CA GLY A 176 -4.67 11.63 8.39
C GLY A 176 -3.99 10.29 8.57
N THR A 177 -2.83 10.09 7.97
CA THR A 177 -1.99 8.92 8.18
C THR A 177 -0.57 9.33 8.57
N ILE A 178 0.06 8.52 9.41
CA ILE A 178 1.49 8.54 9.69
C ILE A 178 2.04 7.13 9.50
N GLY A 179 3.18 6.98 8.81
CA GLY A 179 3.72 5.67 8.51
C GLY A 179 4.71 5.68 7.36
N SER A 180 4.79 4.58 6.62
CA SER A 180 5.54 4.50 5.37
C SER A 180 4.75 3.65 4.39
N ASN A 181 4.53 4.15 3.17
CA ASN A 181 3.89 3.41 2.08
C ASN A 181 4.84 3.17 0.90
N GLY A 182 4.36 2.56 -0.19
CA GLY A 182 5.19 2.31 -1.38
C GLY A 182 5.50 3.49 -2.28
N GLN A 183 5.14 4.71 -1.87
CA GLN A 183 5.77 5.93 -2.39
C GLN A 183 6.78 6.53 -1.41
N GLY A 184 7.01 5.91 -0.25
CA GLY A 184 7.86 6.47 0.80
C GLY A 184 7.26 7.71 1.46
N ASN A 185 5.94 7.91 1.41
CA ASN A 185 5.31 8.98 2.17
C ASN A 185 5.38 8.68 3.66
N LEU A 186 5.61 9.71 4.46
CA LEU A 186 5.56 9.62 5.91
C LEU A 186 4.23 10.10 6.48
N LEU A 187 3.64 11.09 5.84
CA LEU A 187 2.38 11.69 6.21
C LEU A 187 1.41 11.60 5.04
N GLY A 188 0.15 11.35 5.34
CA GLY A 188 -0.92 11.33 4.35
C GLY A 188 -2.18 12.04 4.81
N LEU A 189 -2.96 12.49 3.85
CA LEU A 189 -4.29 13.05 4.03
C LEU A 189 -5.24 12.37 3.06
N LYS A 190 -6.38 11.88 3.55
CA LYS A 190 -7.46 11.31 2.75
C LYS A 190 -8.72 12.16 2.88
N LEU A 191 -9.37 12.37 1.74
CA LEU A 191 -10.70 12.94 1.61
C LEU A 191 -11.64 11.90 0.97
N ASN A 192 -12.73 11.56 1.65
CA ASN A 192 -13.78 10.69 1.12
C ASN A 192 -14.94 11.54 0.56
N PHE A 193 -15.51 11.17 -0.58
CA PHE A 193 -16.65 11.85 -1.20
C PHE A 193 -17.53 10.89 -2.02
#